data_AF-A0A9D8MEP4-F1
#
_entry.id   AF-A0A9D8MEP4-F1
#
_cell.length_a   1.000
_cell.length_b   1.000
_cell.length_c   1.000
_cell.angle_alpha   90.00
_cell.angle_beta   90.00
_cell.angle_gamma   90.00
#
_symmetry.space_group_name_H-M   'P 1'
#
loop_
_entity.id
_entity.type
_entity.pdbx_description
1 polymer ?
#
loop_
_entity_poly.entity_id
_entity_poly.type
_entity_poly.pdbx_seq_one_letter_code
_entity_poly.pdbx_strand_id
1 'polypeptide(L)'
;ARMLWADEGRGNHNPQVVVNGRKGVQPIHITAKAGTTIRLNAAKSKDADGDDLTFFWWQQPEIGNDKVVITSADKAKTDIRIPADAKNSTIHIICEVHDNGPFRLVSYRRICLEIK
;
A
#
# COMPACT_ATOMS: atom_id res chain seq x y z
N ALA A 1 -18.37 -2.25 -11.78
CA ALA A 1 -18.17 -3.60 -11.21
C ALA A 1 -19.34 -4.07 -10.34
N ARG A 2 -19.56 -3.53 -9.13
CA ARG A 2 -20.60 -4.03 -8.21
C ARG A 2 -22.03 -4.07 -8.78
N MET A 3 -22.39 -3.12 -9.65
CA MET A 3 -23.69 -3.17 -10.34
C MET A 3 -23.78 -4.31 -11.36
N LEU A 4 -22.69 -4.64 -12.06
CA LEU A 4 -22.65 -5.82 -12.95
C LEU A 4 -22.73 -7.12 -12.15
N TRP A 5 -22.14 -7.15 -10.94
CA TRP A 5 -22.33 -8.29 -10.04
C TRP A 5 -23.79 -8.48 -9.65
N ALA A 6 -24.48 -7.39 -9.34
CA ALA A 6 -25.88 -7.43 -8.93
C ALA A 6 -26.82 -7.82 -10.09
N ASP A 7 -26.54 -7.33 -11.30
CA ASP A 7 -27.37 -7.54 -12.48
C ASP A 7 -27.08 -8.88 -13.20
N GLU A 8 -25.80 -9.21 -13.38
CA GLU A 8 -25.35 -10.37 -14.18
C GLU A 8 -24.72 -11.50 -13.34
N GLY A 9 -24.50 -11.31 -12.04
CA GLY A 9 -23.80 -12.28 -11.19
C GLY A 9 -22.29 -12.40 -11.47
N ARG A 10 -21.71 -11.53 -12.29
CA ARG A 10 -20.30 -11.54 -12.69
C ARG A 10 -19.73 -10.13 -12.90
N GLY A 11 -18.42 -9.99 -12.79
CA GLY A 11 -17.71 -8.74 -13.09
C GLY A 11 -16.36 -8.66 -12.38
N ASN A 12 -15.59 -7.62 -12.67
CA ASN A 12 -14.25 -7.40 -12.12
C ASN A 12 -14.22 -7.31 -10.58
N HIS A 13 -13.17 -7.86 -9.94
CA HIS A 13 -12.94 -7.87 -8.50
C HIS A 13 -11.76 -6.99 -8.11
N ASN A 14 -11.81 -6.47 -6.88
CA ASN A 14 -10.71 -5.66 -6.37
C ASN A 14 -9.43 -6.50 -6.18
N PRO A 15 -8.23 -5.93 -6.43
CA PRO A 15 -6.96 -6.57 -6.14
C PRO A 15 -6.83 -7.04 -4.68
N GLN A 16 -6.14 -8.16 -4.48
CA GLN A 16 -5.76 -8.63 -3.14
C GLN A 16 -4.34 -8.18 -2.81
N VAL A 17 -4.23 -7.12 -2.00
CA VAL A 17 -2.93 -6.51 -1.64
C VAL A 17 -2.23 -7.29 -0.54
N VAL A 18 -0.96 -7.66 -0.78
CA VAL A 18 -0.13 -8.42 0.17
C VAL A 18 1.21 -7.71 0.36
N VAL A 19 1.41 -7.07 1.51
CA VAL A 19 2.66 -6.33 1.82
C VAL A 19 3.50 -7.13 2.81
N ASN A 20 4.76 -7.40 2.47
CA ASN A 20 5.72 -8.18 3.27
C ASN A 20 5.12 -9.53 3.73
N GLY A 21 4.34 -10.18 2.85
CA GLY A 21 3.67 -11.45 3.11
C GLY A 21 2.40 -11.37 3.96
N ARG A 22 2.04 -10.19 4.49
CA ARG A 22 0.82 -9.99 5.29
C ARG A 22 -0.38 -9.73 4.38
N LYS A 23 -1.41 -10.59 4.48
CA LYS A 23 -2.67 -10.52 3.71
C LYS A 23 -3.77 -9.78 4.47
N GLY A 24 -4.92 -9.54 3.83
CA GLY A 24 -6.13 -8.98 4.43
C GLY A 24 -6.28 -7.46 4.25
N VAL A 25 -7.01 -6.82 5.15
CA VAL A 25 -7.27 -5.36 5.09
C VAL A 25 -6.77 -4.58 6.33
N GLN A 26 -6.35 -5.29 7.39
CA GLN A 26 -5.91 -4.65 8.62
C GLN A 26 -4.59 -3.87 8.43
N PRO A 27 -4.39 -2.74 9.14
CA PRO A 27 -3.12 -2.02 9.11
C PRO A 27 -1.93 -2.90 9.49
N ILE A 28 -0.78 -2.65 8.87
CA ILE A 28 0.50 -3.28 9.20
C ILE A 28 1.28 -2.34 10.10
N HIS A 29 1.55 -2.76 11.34
CA HIS A 29 2.39 -2.00 12.25
C HIS A 29 3.85 -2.47 12.13
N ILE A 30 4.76 -1.51 12.02
CA ILE A 30 6.22 -1.70 11.96
C ILE A 30 6.86 -0.65 12.86
N THR A 31 7.70 -1.09 13.79
CA THR A 31 8.57 -0.17 14.53
C THR A 31 9.84 0.12 13.72
N ALA A 32 10.24 1.38 13.64
CA ALA A 32 11.44 1.80 12.93
C ALA A 32 12.24 2.83 13.74
N LYS A 33 13.53 2.97 13.41
CA LYS A 33 14.38 4.00 14.00
C LYS A 33 14.47 5.19 13.04
N ALA A 34 14.56 6.39 13.60
CA ALA A 34 14.90 7.58 12.83
C ALA A 34 16.18 7.35 12.01
N GLY A 35 16.24 7.90 10.80
CA GLY A 35 17.44 7.77 9.96
C GLY A 35 17.65 6.39 9.31
N THR A 36 16.70 5.46 9.41
CA THR A 36 16.77 4.16 8.73
C THR A 36 15.96 4.11 7.42
N THR A 37 16.14 3.02 6.67
CA THR A 37 15.35 2.71 5.47
C THR A 37 14.56 1.43 5.69
N ILE A 38 13.27 1.45 5.37
CA ILE A 38 12.37 0.31 5.46
C ILE A 38 12.01 -0.14 4.05
N ARG A 39 12.21 -1.42 3.76
CA ARG A 39 11.76 -2.03 2.51
C ARG A 39 10.35 -2.58 2.65
N LEU A 40 9.46 -2.18 1.75
CA LEU A 40 8.11 -2.73 1.61
C LEU A 40 7.98 -3.45 0.27
N ASN A 41 7.33 -4.61 0.29
CA ASN A 41 7.20 -5.49 -0.86
C ASN A 41 5.76 -5.97 -1.01
N ALA A 42 5.08 -5.44 -2.02
CA ALA A 42 3.74 -5.80 -2.45
C ALA A 42 3.71 -6.80 -3.62
N ALA A 43 4.85 -7.39 -4.04
CA ALA A 43 4.94 -8.24 -5.23
C ALA A 43 4.16 -9.57 -5.13
N LYS A 44 3.65 -9.93 -3.95
CA LYS A 44 2.74 -11.08 -3.77
C LYS A 44 1.27 -10.69 -3.86
N SER A 45 0.98 -9.43 -4.19
CA SER A 45 -0.39 -8.99 -4.50
C SER A 45 -0.85 -9.64 -5.79
N LYS A 46 -2.14 -9.87 -5.90
CA LYS A 46 -2.72 -10.59 -7.03
C LYS A 46 -4.10 -10.08 -7.35
N ASP A 47 -4.46 -10.18 -8.61
CA ASP A 47 -5.81 -10.00 -9.07
C ASP A 47 -6.53 -11.36 -9.16
N ALA A 48 -7.84 -11.40 -8.91
CA ALA A 48 -8.62 -12.64 -8.96
C ALA A 48 -9.09 -12.97 -10.39
N ASP A 49 -9.21 -11.95 -11.22
CA ASP A 49 -9.64 -12.02 -12.62
C ASP A 49 -8.46 -12.18 -13.58
N GLY A 50 -7.23 -12.00 -13.08
CA GLY A 50 -5.97 -12.23 -13.80
C GLY A 50 -5.38 -10.96 -14.41
N ASP A 51 -5.88 -9.79 -14.03
CA ASP A 51 -5.43 -8.51 -14.54
C ASP A 51 -4.05 -8.10 -14.00
N ASP A 52 -3.31 -7.34 -14.80
CA ASP A 52 -2.06 -6.71 -14.37
C ASP A 52 -2.31 -5.67 -13.27
N LEU A 53 -1.35 -5.54 -12.35
CA LEU A 53 -1.45 -4.63 -11.22
C LEU A 53 -0.54 -3.41 -11.37
N THR A 54 -1.10 -2.23 -11.11
CA THR A 54 -0.37 -0.96 -10.98
C THR A 54 -0.24 -0.58 -9.52
N PHE A 55 0.95 -0.16 -9.08
CA PHE A 55 1.25 0.13 -7.68
C PHE A 55 1.54 1.61 -7.46
N PHE A 56 1.06 2.15 -6.35
CA PHE A 56 1.38 3.48 -5.86
C PHE A 56 1.66 3.43 -4.37
N TRP A 57 2.76 4.06 -3.96
CA TRP A 57 3.14 4.21 -2.56
C TRP A 57 3.17 5.69 -2.21
N TRP A 58 2.40 6.08 -1.20
CA TRP A 58 2.33 7.47 -0.77
C TRP A 58 2.22 7.58 0.75
N GLN A 59 2.77 8.66 1.29
CA GLN A 59 2.59 9.02 2.69
C GLN A 59 1.25 9.72 2.84
N GLN A 60 0.43 9.28 3.80
CA GLN A 60 -0.80 9.97 4.15
C GLN A 60 -0.48 11.30 4.84
N PRO A 61 -0.69 12.46 4.20
CA PRO A 61 -0.15 13.73 4.66
C PRO A 61 -0.85 14.29 5.89
N GLU A 62 -2.06 13.83 6.21
CA GLU A 62 -2.84 14.28 7.38
C GLU A 62 -2.36 13.66 8.69
N ILE A 63 -1.39 12.72 8.66
CA ILE A 63 -0.93 11.96 9.83
C ILE A 63 0.58 12.10 10.00
N GLY A 64 0.97 12.70 11.13
CA GLY A 64 2.35 12.99 11.46
C GLY A 64 2.92 14.17 10.67
N ASN A 65 3.96 14.78 11.21
CA ASN A 65 4.62 15.94 10.57
C ASN A 65 5.88 15.53 9.79
N ASP A 66 6.47 14.38 10.12
CA ASP A 66 7.71 13.91 9.52
C ASP A 66 7.47 13.41 8.10
N LYS A 67 8.14 14.04 7.13
CA LYS A 67 8.06 13.64 5.72
C LYS A 67 9.10 12.58 5.40
N VAL A 68 8.65 11.48 4.79
CA VAL A 68 9.55 10.41 4.33
C VAL A 68 9.88 10.57 2.87
N VAL A 69 11.02 10.01 2.46
CA VAL A 69 11.34 9.84 1.03
C VAL A 69 10.93 8.43 0.63
N ILE A 70 10.08 8.33 -0.39
CA ILE A 70 9.62 7.07 -0.98
C ILE A 70 10.32 6.89 -2.32
N THR A 71 11.08 5.81 -2.47
CA THR A 71 11.78 5.48 -3.72
C THR A 71 11.10 4.31 -4.42
N SER A 72 11.07 4.34 -5.76
CA SER A 72 10.32 3.36 -6.56
C SER A 72 8.84 3.29 -6.15
N ALA A 73 8.24 4.46 -5.92
CA ALA A 73 6.86 4.61 -5.45
C ALA A 73 5.81 4.03 -6.40
N ASP A 74 6.17 3.76 -7.65
CA ASP A 74 5.32 3.20 -8.71
C ASP A 74 5.56 1.68 -8.93
N LYS A 75 6.38 1.04 -8.08
CA LYS A 75 6.75 -0.38 -8.22
C LYS A 75 6.15 -1.24 -7.12
N ALA A 76 6.08 -2.54 -7.37
CA ALA A 76 5.65 -3.51 -6.37
C ALA A 76 6.57 -3.54 -5.12
N LYS A 77 7.82 -3.09 -5.23
CA LYS A 77 8.76 -2.96 -4.11
C LYS A 77 9.18 -1.50 -3.99
N THR A 78 9.17 -0.97 -2.77
CA THR A 78 9.56 0.41 -2.47
C THR A 78 10.47 0.44 -1.25
N ASP A 79 11.36 1.43 -1.20
CA ASP A 79 12.16 1.73 -0.02
C ASP A 79 11.71 3.09 0.57
N ILE A 80 11.39 3.09 1.86
CA ILE A 80 10.94 4.25 2.65
C ILE A 80 12.08 4.72 3.55
N ARG A 81 12.61 5.91 3.28
CA ARG A 81 13.67 6.54 4.09
C ARG A 81 13.03 7.40 5.17
N ILE A 82 13.24 7.02 6.43
CA ILE A 82 12.79 7.79 7.59
C ILE A 82 13.75 8.95 7.86
N PRO A 83 13.29 10.19 8.04
CA PRO A 83 14.17 11.30 8.34
C PRO A 83 14.91 11.06 9.66
N ALA A 84 16.14 11.58 9.77
CA ALA A 84 17.02 11.33 10.91
C ALA A 84 16.58 12.07 12.19
N ASP A 85 15.80 13.13 12.02
CA ASP A 85 15.26 14.00 13.05
C ASP A 85 13.80 13.69 13.41
N ALA A 86 13.20 12.62 12.86
CA ALA A 86 11.90 12.12 13.29
C ALA A 86 11.93 11.78 14.79
N LYS A 87 10.94 12.26 15.55
CA LYS A 87 10.88 12.10 17.01
C LYS A 87 9.54 11.52 17.45
N ASN A 88 9.56 10.27 17.92
CA ASN A 88 8.41 9.59 18.55
C ASN A 88 7.09 9.81 17.78
N SER A 89 7.16 9.73 16.46
CA SER A 89 6.05 10.01 15.57
C SER A 89 5.48 8.72 14.99
N THR A 90 4.26 8.82 14.47
CA THR A 90 3.65 7.78 13.66
C THR A 90 3.55 8.28 12.24
N ILE A 91 4.11 7.54 11.28
CA ILE A 91 4.07 7.85 9.85
C ILE A 91 3.19 6.80 9.16
N HIS A 92 2.19 7.25 8.39
CA HIS A 92 1.30 6.36 7.67
C HIS A 92 1.68 6.30 6.20
N ILE A 93 2.00 5.09 5.73
CA ILE A 93 2.24 4.80 4.31
C ILE A 93 1.06 4.01 3.77
N ILE A 94 0.57 4.39 2.60
CA ILE A 94 -0.47 3.68 1.88
C ILE A 94 0.14 3.00 0.67
N CYS A 95 -0.12 1.70 0.54
CA CYS A 95 0.03 0.95 -0.70
C CYS A 95 -1.33 0.97 -1.39
N GLU A 96 -1.42 1.65 -2.51
CA GLU A 96 -2.58 1.70 -3.38
C GLU A 96 -2.30 0.84 -4.60
N VAL A 97 -3.19 -0.10 -4.89
CA VAL A 97 -3.02 -1.06 -5.98
C VAL A 97 -4.27 -1.05 -6.83
N HIS A 98 -4.09 -0.79 -8.12
CA HIS A 98 -5.14 -0.85 -9.13
C HIS A 98 -4.98 -2.12 -9.94
N ASP A 99 -6.09 -2.81 -10.24
CA ASP A 99 -6.14 -3.71 -11.40
C ASP A 99 -6.14 -2.88 -12.69
N ASN A 100 -6.00 -3.57 -13.82
CA ASN A 100 -6.13 -2.98 -15.15
C ASN A 100 -7.37 -3.51 -15.90
N GLY A 101 -8.35 -4.04 -15.16
CA GLY A 101 -9.59 -4.55 -15.70
C GLY A 101 -10.64 -3.46 -15.94
N PRO A 102 -11.86 -3.84 -16.34
CA PRO A 102 -12.98 -2.91 -16.48
C PRO A 102 -13.23 -2.13 -15.18
N PHE A 103 -13.45 -0.82 -15.30
CA PHE A 103 -13.60 0.14 -14.18
C PHE A 103 -12.37 0.35 -13.30
N ARG A 104 -11.27 -0.39 -13.54
CA ARG A 104 -9.98 -0.22 -12.89
C ARG A 104 -10.09 -0.18 -11.36
N LEU A 105 -10.42 -1.30 -10.72
CA LEU A 105 -10.72 -1.30 -9.30
C LEU A 105 -9.45 -1.17 -8.47
N VAL A 106 -9.62 -0.60 -7.28
CA VAL A 106 -8.54 -0.24 -6.37
C VAL A 106 -8.67 -0.95 -5.03
N SER A 107 -7.53 -1.32 -4.45
CA SER A 107 -7.41 -1.79 -3.08
C SER A 107 -6.28 -1.06 -2.36
N TYR A 108 -6.44 -0.89 -1.06
CA TYR A 108 -5.50 -0.17 -0.21
C TYR A 108 -4.96 -1.04 0.91
N ARG A 109 -3.68 -0.84 1.24
CA ARG A 109 -3.06 -1.39 2.45
C ARG A 109 -2.34 -0.28 3.21
N ARG A 110 -2.71 -0.09 4.47
CA ARG A 110 -2.05 0.86 5.37
C ARG A 110 -0.88 0.21 6.10
N ILE A 111 0.24 0.92 6.16
CA ILE A 111 1.41 0.59 6.95
C ILE A 111 1.64 1.74 7.94
N CYS A 112 1.51 1.45 9.23
CA CYS A 112 1.77 2.37 10.33
C CYS A 112 3.22 2.16 10.80
N LEU A 113 4.05 3.18 10.62
CA LEU A 113 5.43 3.19 11.04
C LEU A 113 5.52 3.94 12.37
N GLU A 114 5.85 3.21 13.43
CA GLU A 114 6.05 3.77 14.77
C GLU A 114 7.55 4.06 14.96
N ILE A 115 7.90 5.34 15.03
CA ILE A 115 9.29 5.78 15.13
C ILE A 115 9.73 5.79 16.59
N LYS A 116 10.89 5.17 16.87
CA LYS A 116 11.57 5.15 18.17
C LYS A 116 12.97 5.75 18.08
#